data_AF-A0A9D8D1U2-F1
#
_entry.id   AF-A0A9D8D1U2-F1
#
_cell.length_a   1.000
_cell.length_b   1.000
_cell.length_c   1.000
_cell.angle_alpha   90.00
_cell.angle_beta   90.00
_cell.angle_gamma   90.00
#
_symmetry.space_group_name_H-M   'P 1'
#
loop_
_entity.id
_entity.type
_entity.pdbx_description
1 polymer ?
#
loop_
_entity_poly.entity_id
_entity_poly.type
_entity_poly.pdbx_seq_one_letter_code
_entity_poly.pdbx_strand_id
1 'polypeptide(L)' 'MPVEFELPGVEAIMHRDGDRLVIEPVRKRGLLALLKSMKPLDEDFPEVADPPITSEKPLTRGLRDSHW' A
#
# COMPACT_ATOMS: atom_id res chain seq x y z
N MET A 1 -17.65 -27.70 -4.94
CA MET A 1 -17.55 -26.80 -3.76
C MET A 1 -18.55 -25.67 -3.98
N PRO A 2 -19.11 -25.04 -2.92
CA PRO A 2 -19.90 -23.83 -3.10
C PRO A 2 -19.03 -22.73 -3.74
N VAL A 3 -19.63 -21.95 -4.64
CA VAL A 3 -18.91 -20.96 -5.48
C VAL A 3 -18.27 -19.88 -4.61
N GLU A 4 -18.92 -19.52 -3.51
CA GLU A 4 -18.45 -18.55 -2.53
C GLU A 4 -17.17 -18.97 -1.80
N PHE A 5 -16.75 -20.24 -1.89
CA PHE A 5 -15.51 -20.75 -1.30
C PHE A 5 -14.46 -21.17 -2.35
N GLU A 6 -14.67 -20.83 -3.62
CA GLU A 6 -13.63 -21.06 -4.64
C GLU A 6 -12.44 -20.14 -4.41
N LEU A 7 -11.28 -20.75 -4.20
CA LEU A 7 -10.02 -20.02 -4.06
C LEU A 7 -9.51 -19.60 -5.45
N PRO A 8 -8.92 -18.41 -5.58
CA PRO A 8 -8.31 -18.00 -6.83
C PRO A 8 -7.09 -18.89 -7.14
N GLY A 9 -7.11 -19.53 -8.31
CA GLY A 9 -6.03 -20.39 -8.78
C GLY A 9 -6.24 -21.87 -8.47
N VAL A 10 -5.19 -22.67 -8.66
CA VAL A 10 -5.23 -24.15 -8.53
C VAL A 10 -4.33 -24.68 -7.41
N GLU A 11 -3.73 -23.79 -6.62
CA GLU A 11 -2.79 -24.12 -5.54
C GLU A 11 -3.21 -23.43 -4.24
N ALA A 12 -3.12 -24.17 -3.13
CA ALA A 12 -3.42 -23.67 -1.79
C ALA A 12 -2.41 -24.17 -0.77
N ILE A 13 -2.20 -23.38 0.28
CA ILE A 13 -1.44 -23.76 1.48
C ILE A 13 -2.46 -24.29 2.49
N MET A 14 -2.17 -25.45 3.07
CA MET A 14 -2.99 -26.07 4.10
C MET A 14 -2.18 -26.23 5.37
N HIS A 15 -2.72 -25.76 6.49
CA HIS A 15 -2.11 -25.96 7.80
C HIS A 15 -3.18 -26.10 8.89
N ARG A 16 -2.76 -26.61 10.05
CA ARG A 16 -3.62 -26.77 11.22
C ARG A 16 -3.36 -25.64 12.22
N ASP A 17 -4.42 -24.98 12.65
CA ASP A 17 -4.40 -23.99 13.73
C ASP A 17 -5.32 -24.49 14.85
N GLY A 18 -4.73 -25.12 15.87
CA GLY A 18 -5.47 -25.83 16.91
C GLY A 18 -6.36 -26.96 16.35
N ASP A 19 -7.67 -26.80 16.52
CA ASP A 19 -8.69 -27.72 15.99
C ASP A 19 -9.16 -27.36 14.58
N ARG A 20 -8.65 -26.26 13.99
CA ARG A 20 -9.06 -25.75 12.68
C ARG A 20 -8.14 -26.22 11.57
N LEU A 21 -8.72 -26.54 10.41
CA LEU A 21 -8.00 -26.67 9.15
C LEU A 21 -8.12 -25.34 8.41
N VAL A 22 -6.98 -24.68 8.18
CA VAL A 22 -6.89 -23.42 7.45
C VAL A 22 -6.42 -23.71 6.03
N ILE A 23 -7.13 -23.16 5.05
CA ILE A 23 -6.82 -23.29 3.62
C ILE A 23 -6.71 -21.89 3.04
N GLU A 24 -5.53 -21.55 2.51
CA GLU A 24 -5.25 -20.22 1.96
C GLU A 24 -4.79 -20.34 0.51
N PRO A 25 -5.21 -19.45 -0.40
CA PRO A 25 -4.75 -19.47 -1.77
C PRO A 25 -3.26 -19.12 -1.85
N VAL A 26 -2.50 -19.81 -2.70
CA VAL A 26 -1.12 -19.40 -3.00
C VAL A 26 -1.15 -18.07 -3.77
N ARG A 27 -0.63 -17.01 -3.16
CA ARG A 27 -0.52 -15.72 -3.84
C ARG A 27 0.59 -15.77 -4.90
N LYS A 28 0.20 -15.97 -6.16
CA LYS A 28 1.15 -16.18 -7.27
C LYS A 28 1.98 -14.95 -7.63
N ARG A 29 1.60 -13.73 -7.23
CA ARG A 29 2.36 -12.50 -7.50
C ARG A 29 2.22 -11.49 -6.37
N GLY A 30 3.22 -11.41 -5.50
CA GLY A 30 3.39 -10.32 -4.55
C GLY A 30 4.19 -9.16 -5.16
N LEU A 31 4.29 -8.04 -4.44
CA LEU A 31 5.14 -6.90 -4.82
C LEU A 31 6.56 -7.35 -5.19
N LEU A 32 7.12 -8.33 -4.48
CA LEU A 32 8.43 -8.89 -4.78
C LEU A 32 8.51 -9.55 -6.17
N ALA A 33 7.48 -10.31 -6.57
CA ALA A 33 7.43 -10.93 -7.88
C ALA A 33 7.28 -9.88 -9.00
N LEU A 34 6.51 -8.82 -8.73
CA LEU A 34 6.38 -7.68 -9.63
C LEU A 34 7.72 -6.96 -9.82
N LEU A 35 8.39 -6.58 -8.73
CA LEU A 35 9.70 -5.90 -8.77
C LEU A 35 10.75 -6.74 -9.51
N LYS A 36 10.77 -8.07 -9.30
CA LYS A 36 11.66 -8.97 -10.05
C LYS A 36 11.39 -9.02 -11.56
N SER A 37 10.15 -8.74 -11.97
CA SER A 37 9.75 -8.73 -13.39
C SER A 37 10.03 -7.40 -14.09
N MET A 38 10.34 -6.34 -13.34
CA MET A 38 10.62 -5.03 -13.90
C MET A 38 12.00 -5.01 -14.54
N LYS A 39 12.10 -4.39 -15.72
CA LYS A 39 13.39 -4.11 -16.35
C LYS A 39 14.02 -2.88 -15.68
N PRO A 40 15.37 -2.80 -15.64
CA PRO A 40 16.03 -1.54 -15.30
C PRO A 40 15.51 -0.41 -16.19
N LEU A 41 15.32 0.77 -15.59
CA LEU A 41 15.04 1.99 -16.34
C LEU A 41 16.39 2.57 -16.79
N ASP A 42 16.47 2.94 -18.07
CA ASP A 42 17.64 3.59 -18.67
C ASP A 42 17.35 5.09 -18.84
N GLU A 43 16.89 5.69 -17.74
CA GLU A 43 16.58 7.12 -17.65
C GLU A 43 17.12 7.68 -16.34
N ASP A 44 17.68 8.89 -16.42
CA ASP A 44 18.07 9.63 -15.23
C ASP A 44 16.84 10.19 -14.55
N PHE A 45 16.89 10.28 -13.22
CA PHE A 45 15.88 11.02 -12.48
C PHE A 45 15.90 12.49 -12.91
N PRO A 46 14.73 13.11 -13.14
CA PRO A 46 14.68 14.54 -13.44
C PRO A 46 15.16 15.35 -12.22
N GLU A 47 15.65 16.55 -12.48
CA GLU A 47 15.95 17.50 -11.40
C GLU A 47 14.67 17.84 -10.64
N VAL A 48 14.68 17.62 -9.33
CA VAL A 48 13.58 17.98 -8.43
C VAL A 48 13.98 19.25 -7.71
N ALA A 49 13.18 20.30 -7.84
CA ALA A 49 13.38 21.52 -7.05
C ALA A 49 13.31 21.17 -5.56
N ASP A 50 14.28 21.64 -4.78
CA ASP A 50 14.29 21.55 -3.31
C ASP A 50 13.77 22.88 -2.74
N PRO A 51 12.43 23.07 -2.64
CA PRO A 51 11.90 24.30 -2.09
C PRO A 51 12.27 24.39 -0.60
N PRO A 52 12.46 25.61 -0.07
CA PRO A 52 12.64 25.77 1.36
C PRO A 52 11.43 25.17 2.11
N ILE A 53 11.71 24.55 3.26
CA ILE A 53 10.65 24.05 4.15
C ILE A 53 9.71 25.22 4.46
N THR A 54 8.47 25.15 3.97
CA THR A 54 7.47 26.14 4.33
C THR A 54 7.10 25.89 5.77
N SER A 55 7.41 26.86 6.65
CA SER A 55 6.83 26.88 8.00
C SER A 55 5.33 26.69 7.88
N GLU A 56 4.76 25.80 8.70
CA GLU A 56 3.31 25.68 8.81
C GLU A 56 2.75 27.08 9.04
N LYS A 57 1.78 27.48 8.21
CA LYS A 57 1.10 28.76 8.40
C LYS A 57 0.50 28.70 9.80
N PRO A 58 0.91 29.55 10.76
CA PRO A 58 0.32 29.49 12.08
C PRO A 58 -1.18 29.64 11.89
N LEU A 59 -1.94 28.71 12.46
CA LEU A 59 -3.38 28.87 12.61
C LEU A 59 -3.57 30.18 13.36
N THR A 60 -3.80 31.27 12.63
CA THR A 60 -4.17 32.55 13.22
C THR A 60 -5.53 32.30 13.83
N ARG A 61 -5.52 31.89 15.10
CA ARG A 61 -6.69 31.88 15.96
C ARG A 61 -7.15 33.32 15.96
N GLY A 62 -8.24 33.59 15.25
CA GLY A 62 -8.93 34.87 15.33
C GLY A 62 -9.29 35.15 16.78
N LEU A 63 -8.46 35.92 17.47
CA LEU A 63 -8.90 36.80 18.53
C LEU A 63 -8.97 38.16 17.85
N ARG A 64 -10.20 38.56 17.50
CA ARG A 64 -10.99 39.46 18.33
C ARG A 64 -10.25 40.76 18.52
N ASP A 65 -10.59 41.70 17.65
CA ASP A 65 -10.79 43.13 17.89
C ASP A 65 -11.34 43.67 16.56
N SER A 66 -12.38 44.49 16.43
CA SER A 66 -13.28 45.15 17.34
C SER A 66 -14.25 45.95 16.45
N HIS A 67 -15.47 46.22 16.95
CA HIS A 67 -16.46 47.22 16.49
C HIS A 67 -17.74 46.70 15.79
N TRP A 68 -18.83 46.91 16.53
CA TRP A 68 -20.27 46.64 16.35
C TRP A 68 -20.78 45.29 16.81
#